data_AF-A0A1G2K657-F1
#
_entry.id   AF-A0A1G2K657-F1
#
_cell.length_a   1.000
_cell.length_b   1.000
_cell.length_c   1.000
_cell.angle_alpha   90.00
_cell.angle_beta   90.00
_cell.angle_gamma   90.00
#
_symmetry.space_group_name_H-M   'P 1'
#
loop_
_entity.id
_entity.type
_entity.pdbx_description
1 polymer ?
#
loop_
_entity_poly.entity_id
_entity_poly.type
_entity_poly.pdbx_seq_one_letter_code
_entity_poly.pdbx_strand_id
1 'polypeptide(L)'
;MKVKAVIFDISSPKLLNGGGNSLRWFHERGSYSDGAFKPIVTIVVCNRSQQNEFKELSVPPTAIHSNLEETTQYLEQLGILNEVIVFVSNRTDHPEFMWGRFRTVLLDPRKTIPVPFEPARSAKYRAYDFDGLTRIVNLIEWSKEK
;
A
#
# COMPACT_ATOMS: atom_id res chain seq x y z
N MET A 1 0.25 12.47 11.92
CA MET A 1 0.63 11.05 12.19
C MET A 1 1.25 10.48 10.92
N LYS A 2 2.48 9.96 10.93
CA LYS A 2 3.18 9.50 9.71
C LYS A 2 2.86 8.05 9.35
N VAL A 3 2.73 7.74 8.06
CA VAL A 3 2.61 6.36 7.56
C VAL A 3 3.95 5.66 7.71
N LYS A 4 3.93 4.42 8.19
CA LYS A 4 5.13 3.62 8.47
C LYS A 4 5.23 2.37 7.60
N ALA A 5 4.10 1.85 7.13
CA ALA A 5 4.09 0.75 6.18
C ALA A 5 2.96 0.86 5.15
N VAL A 6 3.19 0.27 3.99
CA VAL A 6 2.19 0.08 2.94
C VAL A 6 2.16 -1.38 2.52
N ILE A 7 0.97 -1.97 2.58
CA ILE A 7 0.70 -3.33 2.14
C ILE A 7 0.07 -3.27 0.75
N PHE A 8 0.61 -4.02 -0.20
CA PHE A 8 0.10 -4.17 -1.55
C PHE A 8 -0.43 -5.58 -1.74
N ASP A 9 -1.75 -5.74 -1.75
CA ASP A 9 -2.42 -6.95 -2.23
C ASP A 9 -2.98 -6.68 -3.62
N ILE A 10 -2.11 -6.86 -4.62
CA ILE A 10 -2.41 -6.56 -6.01
C ILE A 10 -2.14 -7.76 -6.91
N SER A 11 -2.97 -7.91 -7.94
CA SER A 11 -2.86 -9.06 -8.84
C SER A 11 -1.78 -8.96 -9.91
N SER A 12 -1.16 -7.79 -10.12
CA SER A 12 -0.17 -7.60 -11.20
C SER A 12 1.03 -6.74 -10.77
N PRO A 13 2.27 -7.27 -10.85
CA PRO A 13 3.50 -6.52 -10.58
C PRO A 13 3.67 -5.29 -11.46
N LYS A 14 3.12 -5.30 -12.68
CA LYS A 14 3.18 -4.17 -13.62
C LYS A 14 2.60 -2.88 -13.04
N LEU A 15 1.64 -2.99 -12.11
CA LEU A 15 1.05 -1.84 -11.41
C LEU A 15 2.04 -1.16 -10.45
N LEU A 16 3.06 -1.88 -9.98
CA LEU A 16 4.15 -1.33 -9.17
C LEU A 16 5.37 -0.95 -10.00
N ASN A 17 5.43 -1.35 -11.27
CA ASN A 17 6.51 -1.03 -12.21
C ASN A 17 6.20 0.19 -13.10
N GLY A 18 5.04 0.85 -12.94
CA GLY A 18 4.70 2.06 -13.67
C GLY A 18 5.72 3.18 -13.43
N GLY A 19 6.32 3.71 -14.50
CA GLY A 19 7.14 4.94 -14.48
C GLY A 19 8.47 4.89 -13.70
N GLY A 20 9.03 3.70 -13.42
CA GLY A 20 10.40 3.54 -12.90
C GLY A 20 10.64 3.93 -11.43
N ASN A 21 9.69 4.53 -10.72
CA ASN A 21 9.94 5.12 -9.39
C ASN A 21 8.83 4.90 -8.34
N SER A 22 7.90 3.98 -8.60
CA SER A 22 6.75 3.77 -7.73
C SER A 22 7.17 3.36 -6.29
N LEU A 23 7.76 2.19 -6.09
CA LEU A 23 8.21 1.79 -4.74
C LEU A 23 9.37 2.65 -4.22
N ARG A 24 10.19 3.23 -5.11
CA ARG A 24 11.28 4.14 -4.75
C ARG A 24 10.79 5.31 -3.90
N TRP A 25 9.65 5.90 -4.26
CA TRP A 25 9.08 7.00 -3.50
C TRP A 25 8.83 6.66 -2.02
N PHE A 26 8.35 5.44 -1.73
CA PHE A 26 8.14 4.98 -0.35
C PHE A 26 9.47 4.79 0.40
N HIS A 27 10.50 4.32 -0.29
CA HIS A 27 11.82 4.11 0.29
C HIS A 27 12.50 5.46 0.62
N GLU A 28 12.31 6.49 -0.21
CA GLU A 28 12.91 7.81 -0.04
C GLU A 28 12.16 8.70 0.98
N ARG A 29 10.88 8.43 1.26
CA ARG A 29 10.01 9.27 2.10
C ARG A 29 9.95 8.86 3.57
N GLY A 30 10.90 8.05 4.02
CA GLY A 30 11.02 7.54 5.38
C GLY A 30 11.15 8.60 6.50
N SER A 31 11.50 8.15 7.69
CA SER A 31 11.70 9.02 8.86
C SER A 31 13.03 8.76 9.54
N TYR A 32 13.66 9.80 10.06
CA TYR A 32 14.78 9.65 10.97
C TYR A 32 14.28 9.27 12.37
N SER A 33 14.84 8.21 12.93
CA SER A 33 14.68 7.82 14.34
C SER A 33 16.01 7.29 14.85
N ASP A 34 16.42 7.68 16.04
CA ASP A 34 17.67 7.22 16.67
C ASP A 34 18.91 7.44 15.78
N GLY A 35 18.93 8.57 15.05
CA GLY A 35 20.03 8.93 14.15
C GLY A 35 20.07 8.17 12.82
N ALA A 36 19.18 7.20 12.59
CA ALA A 36 19.11 6.43 11.35
C ALA A 36 17.86 6.78 10.52
N PHE A 37 18.02 6.87 9.21
CA PHE A 37 16.90 6.99 8.28
C PHE A 37 16.21 5.63 8.12
N LYS A 38 14.91 5.57 8.43
CA LYS A 38 14.06 4.38 8.28
C LYS A 38 13.05 4.60 7.15
N PRO A 39 13.16 3.87 6.00
CA PRO A 39 12.21 3.97 4.90
C PRO A 39 10.80 3.51 5.31
N ILE A 40 9.78 3.86 4.52
CA ILE A 40 8.45 3.25 4.68
C ILE A 40 8.55 1.78 4.29
N VAL A 41 8.10 0.88 5.17
CA VAL A 41 8.11 -0.56 4.92
C VAL A 41 7.09 -0.89 3.84
N THR A 42 7.54 -1.49 2.74
CA THR A 42 6.67 -1.87 1.62
C THR A 42 6.54 -3.38 1.59
N ILE A 43 5.32 -3.90 1.67
CA ILE A 43 5.07 -5.34 1.70
C ILE A 43 4.14 -5.70 0.55
N VAL A 44 4.50 -6.72 -0.23
CA VAL A 44 3.61 -7.29 -1.23
C VAL A 44 3.00 -8.57 -0.67
N VAL A 45 1.68 -8.70 -0.74
CA VAL A 45 0.96 -9.94 -0.48
C VAL A 45 0.64 -10.57 -1.82
N CYS A 46 1.17 -11.76 -2.06
CA CYS A 46 0.91 -12.51 -3.29
C CYS A 46 1.02 -14.01 -3.06
N ASN A 47 0.38 -14.80 -3.92
CA ASN A 47 0.54 -16.26 -3.87
C ASN A 47 1.98 -16.68 -4.25
N ARG A 48 2.36 -17.91 -3.90
CA ARG A 48 3.71 -18.45 -4.17
C ARG A 48 4.09 -18.42 -5.65
N SER A 49 3.14 -18.70 -6.53
CA SER A 49 3.38 -18.71 -7.98
C SER A 49 3.79 -17.34 -8.54
N GLN A 50 3.35 -16.24 -7.91
CA GLN A 50 3.64 -14.88 -8.34
C GLN A 50 4.86 -14.26 -7.67
N GLN A 51 5.40 -14.87 -6.59
CA GLN A 51 6.49 -14.27 -5.81
C GLN A 51 7.73 -13.94 -6.64
N ASN A 52 8.06 -14.76 -7.64
CA ASN A 52 9.22 -14.53 -8.50
C ASN A 52 9.04 -13.26 -9.35
N GLU A 53 7.83 -12.99 -9.86
CA GLU A 53 7.57 -11.80 -10.66
C GLU A 53 7.74 -10.50 -9.84
N PHE A 54 7.42 -10.53 -8.55
CA PHE A 54 7.59 -9.38 -7.65
C PHE A 54 9.03 -9.20 -7.16
N LYS A 55 9.88 -10.23 -7.24
CA LYS A 55 11.32 -10.12 -6.96
C LYS A 55 12.08 -9.43 -8.10
N GLU A 56 11.53 -9.47 -9.31
CA GLU A 56 12.09 -8.83 -10.51
C GLU A 56 11.70 -7.35 -10.65
N LEU A 57 11.02 -6.77 -9.65
CA LEU A 57 10.74 -5.33 -9.63
C LEU A 57 12.05 -4.53 -9.60
N SER A 58 12.08 -3.44 -10.37
CA SER A 58 13.24 -2.52 -10.45
C SER A 58 13.66 -1.96 -9.08
N VAL A 59 12.69 -1.82 -8.17
CA VAL A 59 12.92 -1.55 -6.76
C VAL A 59 12.18 -2.64 -5.97
N PRO A 60 12.89 -3.50 -5.22
CA PRO A 60 12.24 -4.57 -4.49
C PRO A 60 11.44 -4.03 -3.30
N PRO A 61 10.31 -4.66 -2.94
CA PRO A 61 9.64 -4.36 -1.68
C PRO A 61 10.51 -4.80 -0.49
N THR A 62 10.20 -4.28 0.70
CA THR A 62 10.87 -4.69 1.95
C THR A 62 10.62 -6.17 2.26
N ALA A 63 9.40 -6.66 2.01
CA ALA A 63 9.05 -8.06 2.18
C ALA A 63 7.98 -8.52 1.18
N ILE A 64 7.93 -9.83 0.92
CA ILE A 64 6.90 -10.47 0.10
C ILE A 64 6.32 -11.63 0.91
N HIS A 65 5.04 -11.59 1.23
CA HIS A 65 4.36 -12.60 2.04
C HIS A 65 3.25 -13.30 1.28
N SER A 66 2.86 -14.48 1.76
CA SER A 66 1.85 -15.29 1.11
C SER A 66 0.42 -14.88 1.45
N ASN A 67 0.24 -14.19 2.58
CA ASN A 67 -1.05 -13.78 3.10
C ASN A 67 -0.92 -12.58 4.08
N LEU A 68 -2.05 -12.00 4.44
CA LEU A 68 -2.14 -10.83 5.33
C LEU A 68 -1.81 -11.13 6.80
N GLU A 69 -1.98 -12.37 7.25
CA GLU A 69 -1.68 -12.75 8.64
C GLU A 69 -0.18 -12.68 8.89
N GLU A 70 0.62 -13.30 8.01
CA GLU A 70 2.08 -13.20 8.00
C GLU A 70 2.55 -11.74 7.93
N THR A 71 1.93 -10.93 7.06
CA THR A 71 2.22 -9.50 6.96
C THR A 71 1.98 -8.75 8.24
N THR A 72 0.88 -9.03 8.94
CA THR A 72 0.59 -8.30 10.18
C THR A 72 1.54 -8.70 11.29
N GLN A 73 1.82 -10.01 11.47
CA GLN A 73 2.76 -10.49 12.48
C GLN A 73 4.15 -9.87 12.30
N TYR A 74 4.63 -9.78 11.05
CA TYR A 74 5.90 -9.14 10.74
C TYR A 74 5.92 -7.64 11.09
N LEU A 75 4.85 -6.90 10.74
CA LEU A 75 4.75 -5.48 11.07
C LEU A 75 4.66 -5.24 12.58
N GLU A 76 3.96 -6.10 13.32
CA GLU A 76 3.90 -6.07 14.78
C GLU A 76 5.28 -6.32 15.41
N GLN A 77 6.07 -7.26 14.89
CA GLN A 77 7.46 -7.50 15.32
C GLN A 77 8.37 -6.28 15.09
N LEU A 78 8.07 -5.46 14.08
CA LEU A 78 8.75 -4.19 13.83
C LEU A 78 8.21 -3.02 14.67
N GLY A 79 7.20 -3.26 15.53
CA GLY A 79 6.53 -2.24 16.32
C GLY A 79 5.65 -1.30 15.50
N ILE A 80 5.19 -1.72 14.32
CA ILE A 80 4.34 -0.92 13.43
C ILE A 80 2.87 -1.28 13.70
N LEU A 81 2.12 -0.30 14.22
CA LEU A 81 0.69 -0.46 14.55
C LEU A 81 -0.23 -0.25 13.33
N ASN A 82 -1.39 -0.91 13.32
CA ASN A 82 -2.39 -0.86 12.24
C ASN A 82 -2.78 0.56 11.80
N GLU A 83 -2.81 1.52 12.72
CA GLU A 83 -3.20 2.91 12.46
C GLU A 83 -2.25 3.66 11.51
N VAL A 84 -0.98 3.27 11.45
CA VAL A 84 0.05 3.86 10.57
C VAL A 84 0.31 3.02 9.32
N ILE A 85 -0.55 2.03 9.06
CA ILE A 85 -0.50 1.13 7.91
C ILE A 85 -1.54 1.56 6.87
N VAL A 86 -1.12 1.60 5.61
CA VAL A 86 -2.01 1.76 4.45
C VAL A 86 -2.11 0.42 3.72
N PHE A 87 -3.32 -0.09 3.55
CA PHE A 87 -3.60 -1.27 2.75
C PHE A 87 -4.08 -0.85 1.36
N VAL A 88 -3.42 -1.36 0.33
CA VAL A 88 -3.70 -1.07 -1.08
C VAL A 88 -4.07 -2.36 -1.78
N SER A 89 -5.23 -2.37 -2.45
CA SER A 89 -5.61 -3.47 -3.32
C SER A 89 -6.23 -2.98 -4.61
N ASN A 90 -6.10 -3.76 -5.68
CA ASN A 90 -6.80 -3.54 -6.95
C ASN A 90 -8.09 -4.35 -7.06
N ARG A 91 -8.47 -5.09 -6.02
CA ARG A 91 -9.70 -5.86 -5.92
C ARG A 91 -10.76 -5.08 -5.18
N THR A 92 -11.89 -4.79 -5.83
CA THR A 92 -12.98 -4.00 -5.24
C THR A 92 -13.72 -4.71 -4.11
N ASP A 93 -13.63 -6.03 -4.06
CA ASP A 93 -14.30 -6.92 -3.12
C ASP A 93 -13.40 -7.36 -1.95
N HIS A 94 -12.24 -6.71 -1.78
CA HIS A 94 -11.29 -7.12 -0.74
C HIS A 94 -11.88 -6.94 0.67
N PRO A 95 -11.86 -7.96 1.54
CA PRO A 95 -12.50 -7.92 2.86
C PRO A 95 -11.98 -6.79 3.78
N GLU A 96 -10.69 -6.46 3.67
CA GLU A 96 -10.07 -5.35 4.42
C GLU A 96 -10.77 -4.00 4.22
N PHE A 97 -11.43 -3.81 3.08
CA PHE A 97 -12.20 -2.58 2.85
C PHE A 97 -13.39 -2.45 3.79
N MET A 98 -13.93 -3.56 4.29
CA MET A 98 -15.07 -3.56 5.23
C MET A 98 -14.64 -3.63 6.70
N TRP A 99 -13.50 -4.25 7.00
CA TRP A 99 -13.08 -4.50 8.37
C TRP A 99 -12.56 -3.27 9.12
N GLY A 100 -12.12 -2.24 8.38
CA GLY A 100 -11.65 -0.99 8.99
C GLY A 100 -10.37 -1.12 9.82
N ARG A 101 -9.66 -2.26 9.71
CA ARG A 101 -8.40 -2.53 10.42
C ARG A 101 -7.29 -1.57 9.98
N PHE A 102 -7.23 -1.28 8.68
CA PHE A 102 -6.23 -0.41 8.07
C PHE A 102 -6.89 0.80 7.41
N ARG A 103 -6.07 1.79 7.06
CA ARG A 103 -6.49 2.79 6.07
C ARG A 103 -6.42 2.15 4.69
N THR A 104 -7.54 2.10 3.98
CA THR A 104 -7.64 1.33 2.74
C THR A 104 -7.67 2.23 1.50
N VAL A 105 -6.96 1.81 0.45
CA VAL A 105 -6.94 2.45 -0.87
C VAL A 105 -7.25 1.40 -1.93
N LEU A 106 -8.27 1.67 -2.74
CA LEU A 106 -8.50 0.93 -3.97
C LEU A 106 -7.63 1.52 -5.09
N LEU A 107 -6.71 0.73 -5.66
CA LEU A 107 -5.93 1.09 -6.85
C LEU A 107 -6.61 0.54 -8.11
N ASP A 108 -7.35 1.40 -8.82
CA ASP A 108 -8.17 1.03 -9.99
C ASP A 108 -7.68 1.75 -11.26
N PRO A 109 -6.65 1.22 -11.96
CA PRO A 109 -6.06 1.85 -13.14
C PRO A 109 -6.97 1.83 -14.38
N ARG A 110 -8.09 1.11 -14.32
CA ARG A 110 -8.98 0.91 -15.48
C ARG A 110 -10.05 1.99 -15.61
N LYS A 111 -10.18 2.90 -14.65
CA LYS A 111 -11.23 3.93 -14.62
C LYS A 111 -10.67 5.34 -14.79
N THR A 112 -10.18 5.67 -15.98
CA THR A 112 -10.17 7.07 -16.46
C THR A 112 -11.56 7.52 -16.96
N ILE A 113 -12.50 6.59 -17.10
CA ILE A 113 -13.89 6.87 -17.47
C ILE A 113 -14.73 7.05 -16.19
N PRO A 114 -15.51 8.13 -16.06
CA PRO A 114 -16.33 8.38 -14.88
C PRO A 114 -17.43 7.32 -14.81
N VAL A 115 -17.24 6.31 -13.96
CA VAL A 115 -18.29 5.35 -13.65
C VAL A 115 -19.15 5.96 -12.54
N PRO A 116 -20.49 5.95 -12.65
CA PRO A 116 -21.38 6.46 -11.64
C PRO A 116 -21.02 5.90 -10.25
N PHE A 117 -21.10 6.79 -9.27
CA PHE A 117 -20.76 6.54 -7.88
C PHE A 117 -21.70 5.48 -7.30
N GLU A 118 -21.29 4.22 -7.31
CA GLU A 118 -21.94 3.17 -6.52
C GLU A 118 -21.42 3.27 -5.08
N PRO A 119 -22.31 3.53 -4.10
CA PRO A 119 -21.94 3.69 -2.69
C PRO A 119 -21.49 2.36 -2.01
N ALA A 120 -21.35 1.27 -2.77
CA ALA A 120 -20.96 -0.04 -2.28
C ALA A 120 -19.44 -0.30 -2.19
N ARG A 121 -18.59 0.68 -2.53
CA ARG A 121 -17.13 0.46 -2.57
C ARG A 121 -16.48 0.97 -1.29
N SER A 122 -16.35 0.06 -0.33
CA SER A 122 -15.94 0.23 1.07
C SER A 122 -14.51 0.74 1.31
N ALA A 123 -13.67 0.86 0.28
CA ALA A 123 -12.33 1.44 0.43
C ALA A 123 -12.42 2.93 0.84
N LYS A 124 -11.66 3.34 1.86
CA LYS A 124 -11.70 4.71 2.37
C LYS A 124 -11.19 5.73 1.35
N TYR A 125 -10.26 5.33 0.48
CA TYR A 125 -9.72 6.16 -0.59
C TYR A 125 -9.62 5.37 -1.90
N ARG A 126 -9.44 6.09 -3.01
CA ARG A 126 -9.21 5.50 -4.33
C ARG A 126 -8.11 6.22 -5.09
N ALA A 127 -7.18 5.46 -5.65
CA ALA A 127 -6.17 5.91 -6.58
C ALA A 127 -6.40 5.29 -7.97
N TYR A 128 -6.10 6.04 -9.02
CA TYR A 128 -6.16 5.56 -10.41
C TYR A 128 -4.77 5.24 -10.96
N ASP A 129 -3.74 5.78 -10.33
CA ASP A 129 -2.35 5.59 -10.66
C ASP A 129 -1.51 5.70 -9.38
N PHE A 130 -0.21 5.50 -9.53
CA PHE A 130 0.70 5.57 -8.40
C PHE A 130 0.87 7.01 -7.87
N ASP A 131 0.80 8.01 -8.74
CA ASP A 131 0.84 9.42 -8.33
C ASP A 131 -0.35 9.79 -7.44
N GLY A 132 -1.55 9.32 -7.78
CA GLY A 132 -2.75 9.44 -6.95
C GLY A 132 -2.59 8.71 -5.62
N LEU A 133 -1.98 7.52 -5.63
CA LEU A 133 -1.69 6.78 -4.40
C LEU A 133 -0.75 7.57 -3.47
N THR A 134 0.35 8.13 -4.00
CA THR A 134 1.28 8.92 -3.19
C THR A 134 0.61 10.18 -2.61
N ARG A 135 -0.25 10.85 -3.38
CA ARG A 135 -1.06 11.98 -2.89
C ARG A 135 -2.01 11.58 -1.75
N ILE A 136 -2.65 10.42 -1.85
CA ILE A 136 -3.54 9.90 -0.79
C ILE A 136 -2.74 9.58 0.48
N VAL A 137 -1.57 8.98 0.35
CA VAL A 137 -0.67 8.72 1.48
C VAL A 137 -0.30 10.05 2.17
N ASN A 138 0.00 11.11 1.40
CA ASN A 138 0.23 12.44 1.99
C ASN A 138 -1.01 12.94 2.74
N LEU A 139 -2.18 12.89 2.12
CA LEU A 139 -3.43 13.36 2.72
C LEU A 139 -3.74 12.64 4.04
N ILE A 140 -3.52 11.32 4.07
CA ILE A 140 -3.65 10.47 5.25
C ILE A 140 -2.83 11.02 6.42
N GLU A 141 -1.59 11.46 6.17
CA GLU A 141 -0.70 11.98 7.20
C GLU A 141 -1.17 13.34 7.75
N TRP A 142 -1.66 14.21 6.86
CA TRP A 142 -2.10 15.57 7.17
C TRP A 142 -3.45 15.61 7.90
N SER A 143 -4.36 14.68 7.60
CA SER A 143 -5.73 14.65 8.17
C SER A 143 -5.83 14.50 9.69
N LYS A 144 -4.72 14.14 10.38
CA LYS A 144 -4.66 13.97 11.84
C LYS A 144 -3.93 15.10 12.57
N GLU A 145 -3.58 16.18 11.87
CA GLU A 145 -3.00 17.40 12.49
C GLU A 145 -4.07 18.45 12.87
N LYS A 146 -5.35 18.08 12.80
CA LYS A 146 -6.50 18.84 13.31
C LYS A 146 -7.29 17.96 14.28
#